data_AF-A0A7V2FZL6-F1
#
_entry.id   AF-A0A7V2FZL6-F1
#
_cell.length_a   1.000
_cell.length_b   1.000
_cell.length_c   1.000
_cell.angle_alpha   90.00
_cell.angle_beta   90.00
_cell.angle_gamma   90.00
#
_symmetry.space_group_name_H-M   'P 1'
#
loop_
_entity.id
_entity.type
_entity.pdbx_description
1 polymer ?
#
loop_
_entity_poly.entity_id
_entity_poly.type
_entity_poly.pdbx_seq_one_letter_code
_entity_poly.pdbx_strand_id
1 'polypeptide(L)' 'MKLTEQLTDFVNAAYSGVWIHTLEPDEAEREIVQHARQQRWKVAVWDIAGGL' A
#
# COMPACT_ATOMS: atom_id res chain seq x y z
N MET A 1 13.04 9.34 -1.92
CA MET A 1 11.70 9.42 -1.30
C MET A 1 11.37 8.06 -0.73
N LYS A 2 10.70 8.02 0.41
CA LYS A 2 10.23 6.75 1.00
C LYS A 2 8.98 6.26 0.26
N LEU A 3 8.76 4.94 0.24
CA LEU A 3 7.57 4.32 -0.37
C LEU A 3 6.27 4.99 0.10
N THR A 4 6.16 5.23 1.41
CA THR A 4 4.97 5.81 2.05
C THR A 4 4.68 7.26 1.65
N GLU A 5 5.73 8.04 1.37
CA GLU A 5 5.57 9.42 0.88
C GLU A 5 4.97 9.41 -0.53
N GLN A 6 5.56 8.61 -1.43
CA GLN A 6 5.04 8.46 -2.80
C GLN A 6 3.62 7.89 -2.82
N LEU A 7 3.34 6.89 -1.97
CA LEU A 7 2.01 6.31 -1.86
C LEU A 7 0.97 7.37 -1.45
N THR A 8 1.34 8.27 -0.53
CA THR A 8 0.46 9.37 -0.11
C THR A 8 0.15 10.31 -1.26
N ASP A 9 1.16 10.67 -2.06
CA ASP A 9 0.96 11.52 -3.23
C ASP A 9 0.05 10.86 -4.26
N PHE A 10 0.23 9.55 -4.53
CA PHE A 10 -0.64 8.82 -5.46
C PHE A 10 -2.09 8.68 -4.95
N VAL A 11 -2.28 8.44 -3.65
CA VAL A 11 -3.62 8.40 -3.04
C VAL A 11 -4.30 9.76 -3.14
N ASN A 12 -3.58 10.85 -2.82
CA ASN A 12 -4.11 12.21 -2.89
C ASN A 12 -4.43 12.64 -4.32
N ALA A 13 -3.67 12.16 -5.30
CA ALA A 13 -3.93 12.37 -6.72
C ALA A 13 -5.07 11.48 -7.27
N ALA A 14 -5.70 10.65 -6.42
CA ALA A 14 -6.83 9.79 -6.76
C ALA A 14 -6.55 8.81 -7.92
N TYR A 15 -5.33 8.27 -7.99
CA TYR A 15 -5.04 7.16 -8.90
C TYR A 15 -5.91 5.94 -8.55
N SER A 16 -6.49 5.30 -9.57
CA SER A 16 -7.36 4.13 -9.40
C SER A 16 -6.60 2.84 -9.05
N GLY A 17 -5.29 2.81 -9.27
CA GLY A 17 -4.41 1.70 -8.92
C GLY A 17 -2.94 2.08 -9.03
N VAL A 18 -2.10 1.41 -8.23
CA VAL A 18 -0.65 1.59 -8.21
C VAL A 18 -0.02 0.20 -8.26
N TRP A 19 0.89 -0.01 -9.21
CA TRP A 19 1.71 -1.22 -9.28
C TRP A 19 3.03 -1.00 -8.55
N ILE A 20 3.33 -1.86 -7.59
CA ILE A 20 4.54 -1.76 -6.77
C ILE A 20 5.52 -2.85 -7.22
N HIS A 21 6.73 -2.44 -7.58
CA HIS A 21 7.82 -3.34 -7.95
C HIS A 21 8.90 -3.27 -6.88
N THR A 22 9.17 -4.39 -6.22
CA THR A 22 10.12 -4.52 -5.13
C THR A 22 10.71 -5.93 -5.13
N LEU A 23 11.88 -6.08 -4.52
CA LEU A 23 12.48 -7.39 -4.22
C LEU A 23 12.07 -7.91 -2.82
N GLU A 24 11.39 -7.06 -2.04
CA GLU A 24 10.99 -7.27 -0.65
C GLU A 24 9.48 -7.05 -0.53
N PRO A 25 8.65 -7.97 -1.05
CA PRO A 25 7.19 -7.79 -1.11
C PRO A 25 6.52 -7.82 0.26
N ASP A 26 6.99 -8.67 1.17
CA ASP A 26 6.43 -8.83 2.52
C ASP A 26 6.67 -7.56 3.36
N GLU A 27 7.87 -6.98 3.27
CA GLU A 27 8.22 -5.71 3.88
C GLU A 27 7.38 -4.56 3.30
N ALA A 28 7.24 -4.51 1.97
CA ALA A 28 6.44 -3.49 1.30
C ALA A 28 4.96 -3.56 1.73
N GLU A 29 4.35 -4.74 1.77
CA GLU A 29 2.99 -4.93 2.27
C GLU A 29 2.85 -4.41 3.70
N ARG A 30 3.76 -4.82 4.59
CA ARG A 30 3.76 -4.42 5.99
C ARG A 30 3.87 -2.90 6.15
N GLU A 31 4.76 -2.26 5.40
CA GLU A 31 4.92 -0.80 5.41
C GLU A 31 3.65 -0.09 4.91
N ILE A 32 3.03 -0.57 3.84
CA ILE A 32 1.79 -0.02 3.28
C ILE A 32 0.64 -0.12 4.29
N VAL A 33 0.44 -1.29 4.90
CA VAL A 33 -0.62 -1.51 5.89
C VAL A 33 -0.38 -0.64 7.13
N GLN A 34 0.88 -0.54 7.59
CA GLN A 34 1.23 0.32 8.73
C GLN A 34 0.96 1.79 8.40
N HIS A 35 1.34 2.26 7.22
CA HIS A 35 1.12 3.63 6.77
C HIS A 35 -0.38 3.96 6.66
N ALA A 36 -1.16 3.07 6.04
CA ALA A 36 -2.61 3.24 5.95
C ALA A 36 -3.26 3.38 7.34
N ARG A 37 -2.83 2.58 8.33
CA ARG A 37 -3.29 2.72 9.72
C ARG A 37 -2.90 4.07 10.33
N GLN A 38 -1.67 4.54 10.10
CA GLN A 38 -1.21 5.85 10.59
C GLN A 38 -2.03 7.01 9.98
N GLN A 39 -2.39 6.91 8.70
CA GLN A 39 -3.23 7.88 7.99
C GLN A 39 -4.74 7.70 8.27
N ARG A 40 -5.13 6.66 9.03
CA ARG A 40 -6.52 6.25 9.30
C ARG A 40 -7.31 5.92 8.03
N TRP A 41 -6.63 5.42 7.00
CA TRP A 41 -7.29 4.88 5.82
C TRP A 41 -7.85 3.49 6.11
N LYS A 42 -8.97 3.17 5.46
CA LYS A 42 -9.46 1.79 5.43
C LYS A 42 -8.58 0.99 4.48
N VAL A 43 -8.02 -0.10 4.96
CA VAL A 43 -7.17 -1.00 4.20
C VAL A 43 -7.71 -2.42 4.34
N ALA A 44 -7.70 -3.15 3.24
CA ALA A 44 -7.96 -4.58 3.19
C ALA A 44 -6.85 -5.22 2.35
N VAL A 45 -6.42 -6.41 2.75
CA VAL A 45 -5.42 -7.20 2.02
C VAL A 45 -6.18 -8.36 1.40
N TRP A 46 -5.99 -8.54 0.09
CA TRP A 46 -6.58 -9.64 -0.63
C TRP A 46 -5.50 -10.67 -0.96
N ASP A 47 -5.65 -11.88 -0.41
CA ASP A 47 -4.86 -13.01 -0.82
C ASP A 47 -5.47 -13.60 -2.10
N ILE A 48 -4.72 -13.61 -3.19
CA ILE A 48 -5.20 -14.13 -4.47
C ILE A 48 -5.52 -15.63 -4.42
N ALA A 49 -4.83 -16.39 -3.57
CA ALA A 49 -5.07 -17.81 -3.38
C ALA A 49 -6.16 -18.07 -2.32
N GLY A 50 -6.21 -17.24 -1.28
CA GLY A 50 -7.07 -17.43 -0.11
C GLY A 50 -8.41 -16.69 -0.12
N GLY A 51 -8.57 -15.65 -0.96
CA GLY A 51 -9.69 -14.72 -0.88
C GLY A 51 -9.40 -13.52 0.04
N LEU A 52 -10.45 -12.74 0.31
CA LEU A 52 -10.41 -11.55 1.17
C LEU A 52 -10.71 -11.92 2.64
#